data_AF-A0A9W6V8I7-F1
#
_entry.id   AF-A0A9W6V8I7-F1
#
_cell.length_a   1.000
_cell.length_b   1.000
_cell.length_c   1.000
_cell.angle_alpha   90.00
_cell.angle_beta   90.00
_cell.angle_gamma   90.00
#
_symmetry.space_group_name_H-M   'P 1'
#
loop_
_entity.id
_entity.type
_entity.pdbx_description
1 polymer ?
#
loop_
_entity_poly.entity_id
_entity_poly.type
_entity_poly.pdbx_seq_one_letter_code
_entity_poly.pdbx_strand_id
1 'polypeptide(L)'
;MIITCPRCFSADDVRPPRRLPDQVLQYRCLNRVHGDHEWLTTRQAVQPLGTVEEGVTDELLDPLSRCVEPGDPFLEYGVVEHRLRTRYPDLFAAHVAEQGHSMFGPRPYTASSVRFGVALGRLERMGELVSEYGPATGAWRHNGQVTYWARTPTTDRLTWAAHCTQLGRSPEWTDNDRADLKQPPAADSTRC
;
A
#
# COMPACT_ATOMS: atom_id res chain seq x y z
N MET A 1 1.90 -3.93 11.98
CA MET A 1 2.70 -5.14 12.28
C MET A 1 4.07 -4.72 12.73
N ILE A 2 4.44 -5.12 13.94
CA ILE A 2 5.78 -4.90 14.49
C ILE A 2 6.62 -6.13 14.10
N ILE A 3 7.64 -5.93 13.29
CA ILE A 3 8.60 -6.98 12.94
C ILE A 3 9.75 -6.86 13.92
N THR A 4 9.93 -7.88 14.74
CA THR A 4 11.04 -7.95 15.70
C THR A 4 12.20 -8.71 15.10
N CYS A 5 13.40 -8.24 15.39
CA CYS A 5 14.62 -8.96 15.05
C CYS A 5 14.66 -10.28 15.84
N PRO A 6 14.90 -11.44 15.21
CA PRO A 6 14.96 -12.72 15.91
C PRO A 6 16.19 -12.86 16.83
N ARG A 7 17.16 -11.93 16.76
CA ARG A 7 18.34 -11.93 17.63
C ARG A 7 18.22 -11.07 18.88
N CYS A 8 17.72 -9.83 18.77
CA CYS A 8 17.56 -8.94 19.93
C CYS A 8 16.11 -8.80 20.40
N PHE A 9 15.14 -9.36 19.66
CA PHE A 9 13.71 -9.22 19.92
C PHE A 9 13.21 -7.76 19.97
N SER A 10 14.01 -6.81 19.50
CA SER A 10 13.66 -5.40 19.33
C SER A 10 13.09 -5.15 17.93
N ALA A 11 12.16 -4.20 17.83
CA ALA A 11 11.64 -3.70 16.56
C ALA A 11 12.22 -2.32 16.19
N ASP A 12 12.75 -1.58 17.16
CA ASP A 12 13.21 -0.20 16.97
C ASP A 12 14.41 -0.11 16.03
N ASP A 13 15.24 -1.15 16.04
CA ASP A 13 16.45 -1.25 15.21
C ASP A 13 16.21 -1.99 13.88
N VAL A 14 14.97 -2.42 13.61
CA VAL A 14 14.62 -3.14 12.39
C VAL A 14 14.35 -2.13 11.28
N ARG A 15 15.11 -2.23 10.19
CA ARG A 15 14.92 -1.41 9.01
C ARG A 15 13.76 -1.95 8.18
N PRO A 16 13.07 -1.08 7.41
CA PRO A 16 12.09 -1.52 6.44
C PRO A 16 12.67 -2.65 5.56
N PRO A 17 11.90 -3.72 5.30
CA PRO A 17 12.42 -4.87 4.59
C PRO A 17 12.76 -4.50 3.16
N ARG A 18 13.89 -5.01 2.67
CA ARG A 18 14.15 -5.11 1.25
C ARG A 18 13.24 -6.20 0.67
N ARG A 19 12.50 -5.88 -0.38
CA ARG A 19 11.65 -6.84 -1.08
C ARG A 19 12.50 -7.58 -2.12
N LEU A 20 12.32 -8.89 -2.20
CA LEU A 20 13.00 -9.80 -3.13
C LEU A 20 11.94 -10.48 -4.03
N PRO A 21 12.34 -11.15 -5.13
CA PRO A 21 11.44 -11.99 -5.93
C PRO A 21 10.69 -13.05 -5.09
N ASP A 22 9.66 -13.66 -5.66
CA ASP A 22 8.88 -14.74 -5.04
C ASP A 22 8.23 -14.40 -3.69
N GLN A 23 7.89 -13.13 -3.52
CA GLN A 23 7.25 -12.61 -2.30
C GLN A 23 8.09 -12.74 -1.02
N VAL A 24 9.41 -12.77 -1.17
CA VAL A 24 10.36 -12.80 -0.06
C VAL A 24 10.66 -11.37 0.43
N LEU A 25 10.64 -11.19 1.74
CA LEU A 25 11.02 -9.98 2.46
C LEU A 25 12.31 -10.24 3.22
N GLN A 26 13.35 -9.47 2.91
CA GLN A 26 14.60 -9.44 3.64
C GLN A 26 14.57 -8.30 4.65
N TYR A 27 14.53 -8.64 5.93
CA TYR A 27 14.68 -7.67 7.01
C TYR A 27 16.13 -7.54 7.43
N ARG A 28 16.49 -6.36 7.94
CA ARG A 28 17.80 -6.08 8.50
C ARG A 28 17.65 -5.36 9.83
N CYS A 29 18.38 -5.83 10.84
CA CYS A 29 18.48 -5.19 12.15
C CYS A 29 19.91 -4.65 12.33
N LEU A 30 20.01 -3.40 12.79
CA LEU A 30 21.28 -2.69 13.00
C LEU A 30 21.65 -2.57 14.49
N ASN A 31 21.05 -3.40 15.35
CA ASN A 31 21.28 -3.32 16.78
C ASN A 31 22.74 -3.69 17.11
N ARG A 32 23.43 -2.80 17.84
CA ARG A 32 24.86 -2.94 18.18
C ARG A 32 25.17 -4.16 19.05
N VAL A 33 24.19 -4.71 19.76
CA VAL A 33 24.35 -5.89 20.63
C VAL A 33 24.72 -7.14 19.83
N HIS A 34 24.19 -7.29 18.62
CA HIS A 34 24.49 -8.44 17.75
C HIS A 34 25.11 -8.05 16.40
N GLY A 35 25.37 -6.77 16.16
CA GLY A 35 25.83 -6.25 14.86
C GLY A 35 24.77 -6.35 13.78
N ASP A 36 25.16 -6.20 12.52
CA ASP A 36 24.23 -6.29 11.40
C ASP A 36 23.67 -7.71 11.27
N HIS A 37 22.35 -7.84 11.33
CA HIS A 37 21.67 -9.12 11.16
C HIS A 37 20.60 -9.03 10.08
N GLU A 38 20.64 -9.95 9.12
CA GLU A 38 19.65 -10.07 8.06
C GLU A 38 18.91 -11.40 8.16
N TRP A 39 17.60 -11.37 7.88
CA TRP A 39 16.79 -12.58 7.79
C TRP A 39 15.73 -12.45 6.69
N LEU A 40 15.34 -13.59 6.14
CA LEU A 40 14.32 -13.70 5.11
C LEU A 40 13.02 -14.18 5.75
N THR A 41 11.91 -13.63 5.28
CA THR A 41 10.57 -14.14 5.56
C THR A 41 9.74 -14.03 4.30
N THR A 42 8.71 -14.85 4.15
CA THR A 42 7.75 -14.69 3.05
C THR A 42 6.61 -13.79 3.49
N ARG A 43 5.97 -13.11 2.54
CA ARG A 43 4.75 -12.32 2.82
C ARG A 43 3.68 -13.15 3.55
N GLN A 44 3.61 -14.46 3.30
CA GLN A 44 2.72 -15.40 3.97
C GLN A 44 3.15 -15.78 5.40
N ALA A 45 4.46 -15.91 5.66
CA ALA A 45 5.01 -16.26 6.98
C ALA A 45 4.98 -15.09 7.97
N VAL A 46 4.80 -13.88 7.46
CA VAL A 46 4.55 -12.66 8.22
C VAL A 46 3.12 -12.73 8.78
N GLN A 47 2.94 -13.47 9.89
CA GLN A 47 1.69 -13.48 10.65
C GLN A 47 1.46 -12.11 11.31
N PRO A 48 0.34 -11.40 11.02
CA PRO A 48 0.08 -10.12 11.64
C PRO A 48 -0.19 -10.31 13.14
N LEU A 49 0.80 -9.96 13.97
CA LEU A 49 0.60 -9.76 15.40
C LEU A 49 0.11 -8.31 15.61
N GLY A 50 -1.10 -8.20 16.13
CA GLY A 50 -1.78 -6.95 16.48
C GLY A 50 -2.94 -6.67 15.55
N THR A 51 -4.14 -6.90 16.06
CA THR A 51 -5.43 -6.37 15.60
C THR A 51 -5.28 -4.94 15.08
N VAL A 52 -5.18 -4.79 13.76
CA VAL A 52 -5.98 -3.74 13.12
C VAL A 52 -7.39 -4.12 13.52
N GLU A 53 -8.12 -3.25 14.23
CA GLU A 53 -9.51 -3.55 14.59
C GLU A 53 -10.19 -4.15 13.36
N GLU A 54 -10.73 -5.37 13.50
CA GLU A 54 -11.20 -6.19 12.37
C GLU A 54 -12.09 -5.37 11.42
N GLY A 55 -12.82 -4.36 11.94
CA GLY A 55 -13.68 -3.45 11.19
C GLY A 55 -13.01 -2.37 10.32
N VAL A 56 -11.83 -1.82 10.65
CA VAL A 56 -11.27 -0.65 9.90
C VAL A 56 -10.76 -1.04 8.51
N THR A 57 -10.42 -2.30 8.30
CA THR A 57 -10.08 -2.82 6.96
C THR A 57 -11.25 -3.46 6.24
N ASP A 58 -12.35 -3.76 6.94
CA ASP A 58 -13.51 -4.42 6.34
C ASP A 58 -14.24 -3.48 5.37
N GLU A 59 -14.42 -2.22 5.76
CA GLU A 59 -15.02 -1.19 4.90
C GLU A 59 -14.19 -0.92 3.64
N LEU A 60 -12.90 -1.29 3.65
CA LEU A 60 -12.00 -1.16 2.51
C LEU A 60 -12.05 -2.34 1.55
N LEU A 61 -12.57 -3.51 1.96
CA LEU A 61 -12.51 -4.74 1.15
C LEU A 61 -13.30 -4.60 -0.16
N ASP A 62 -14.57 -4.22 -0.09
CA ASP A 62 -15.42 -4.06 -1.27
C ASP A 62 -14.92 -2.91 -2.19
N PRO A 63 -14.62 -1.70 -1.68
CA PRO A 63 -14.04 -0.62 -2.48
C PRO A 63 -12.72 -1.00 -3.18
N LEU A 64 -11.78 -1.66 -2.48
CA LEU A 64 -10.52 -2.08 -3.08
C LEU A 64 -10.71 -3.21 -4.09
N SER A 65 -11.61 -4.17 -3.82
CA SER A 65 -11.98 -5.21 -4.78
C SER A 65 -12.52 -4.58 -6.08
N ARG A 66 -13.35 -3.53 -5.98
CA ARG A 66 -13.88 -2.78 -7.14
C ARG A 66 -12.85 -1.87 -7.83
N CYS A 67 -11.68 -1.67 -7.25
CA CYS A 67 -10.58 -0.96 -7.91
C CYS A 67 -9.76 -1.86 -8.84
N VAL A 68 -9.95 -3.17 -8.78
CA VAL A 68 -9.35 -4.16 -9.69
C VAL A 68 -10.48 -4.87 -10.43
N GLU A 69 -10.66 -4.53 -11.70
CA GLU A 69 -11.74 -5.00 -12.56
C GLU A 69 -11.40 -6.34 -13.22
N PRO A 70 -12.40 -7.15 -13.57
CA PRO A 70 -12.19 -8.31 -14.44
C PRO A 70 -11.54 -7.89 -15.76
N GLY A 71 -10.43 -8.54 -16.11
CA GLY A 71 -9.68 -8.25 -17.34
C GLY A 71 -8.60 -7.18 -17.20
N ASP A 72 -8.46 -6.54 -16.04
CA ASP A 72 -7.28 -5.70 -15.79
C ASP A 72 -5.98 -6.53 -15.89
N PRO A 73 -4.90 -5.94 -16.42
CA PRO A 73 -3.56 -6.50 -16.24
C PRO A 73 -3.16 -6.42 -14.75
N PHE A 74 -1.97 -6.90 -14.39
CA PHE A 74 -1.41 -6.62 -13.08
C PHE A 74 -1.24 -5.10 -12.89
N LEU A 75 -2.02 -4.52 -11.98
CA LEU A 75 -2.02 -3.09 -11.69
C LEU A 75 -0.99 -2.77 -10.62
N GLU A 76 -0.06 -1.85 -10.88
CA GLU A 76 0.84 -1.34 -9.84
C GLU A 76 0.02 -0.77 -8.67
N TYR A 77 0.48 -0.95 -7.44
CA TYR A 77 -0.17 -0.45 -6.23
C TYR A 77 -0.63 1.03 -6.34
N GLY A 78 0.18 1.90 -6.95
CA GLY A 78 -0.18 3.31 -7.18
C GLY A 78 -1.42 3.51 -8.05
N VAL A 79 -1.67 2.62 -9.01
CA VAL A 79 -2.88 2.63 -9.86
C VAL A 79 -4.12 2.25 -9.04
N VAL A 80 -4.00 1.20 -8.22
CA VAL A 80 -5.08 0.75 -7.33
C VAL A 80 -5.46 1.86 -6.35
N GLU A 81 -4.46 2.47 -5.72
CA GLU A 81 -4.66 3.58 -4.78
C GLU A 81 -5.29 4.80 -5.46
N HIS A 82 -4.84 5.14 -6.66
CA HIS A 82 -5.45 6.23 -7.44
C HIS A 82 -6.92 5.94 -7.76
N ARG A 83 -7.26 4.71 -8.18
CA ARG A 83 -8.66 4.33 -8.42
C ARG A 83 -9.50 4.42 -7.14
N LEU A 84 -8.96 4.02 -5.99
CA LEU A 84 -9.64 4.17 -4.70
C LEU A 84 -9.91 5.65 -4.41
N ARG A 85 -8.88 6.51 -4.53
CA ARG A 85 -9.00 7.95 -4.33
C ARG A 85 -10.01 8.61 -5.27
N THR A 86 -10.09 8.17 -6.52
CA THR A 86 -11.02 8.75 -7.51
C THR A 86 -12.45 8.25 -7.36
N ARG A 87 -12.63 6.95 -7.07
CA ARG A 87 -13.97 6.33 -6.99
C ARG A 87 -14.62 6.45 -5.61
N TYR A 88 -13.79 6.51 -4.56
CA TYR A 88 -14.20 6.57 -3.16
C TYR A 88 -13.44 7.70 -2.42
N PRO A 89 -13.58 8.96 -2.89
CA PRO A 89 -12.76 10.07 -2.38
C PRO A 89 -12.95 10.32 -0.89
N ASP A 90 -14.18 10.23 -0.37
CA ASP A 90 -14.47 10.47 1.04
C ASP A 90 -13.85 9.40 1.95
N LEU A 91 -13.95 8.13 1.55
CA LEU A 91 -13.34 7.00 2.28
C LEU A 91 -11.81 7.13 2.30
N PHE A 92 -11.22 7.45 1.15
CA PHE A 92 -9.78 7.68 1.03
C PHE A 92 -9.33 8.84 1.94
N ALA A 93 -10.05 9.97 1.89
CA ALA A 93 -9.75 11.15 2.68
C ALA A 93 -9.88 10.87 4.18
N ALA A 94 -10.91 10.13 4.63
CA ALA A 94 -11.08 9.74 6.03
C ALA A 94 -9.88 8.95 6.55
N HIS A 95 -9.46 7.90 5.84
CA HIS A 95 -8.30 7.12 6.26
C HIS A 95 -6.99 7.90 6.20
N VAL A 96 -6.83 8.80 5.21
CA VAL A 96 -5.66 9.69 5.12
C VAL A 96 -5.65 10.73 6.25
N ALA A 97 -6.80 11.27 6.65
CA ALA A 97 -6.90 12.21 7.77
C ALA A 97 -6.46 11.56 9.09
N GLU A 98 -6.84 10.31 9.31
CA GLU A 98 -6.49 9.58 10.53
C GLU A 98 -5.04 9.12 10.57
N GLN A 99 -4.52 8.56 9.47
CA GLN A 99 -3.23 7.86 9.46
C GLN A 99 -2.13 8.62 8.72
N GLY A 100 -2.48 9.66 7.96
CA GLY A 100 -1.57 10.40 7.09
C GLY A 100 -1.21 9.67 5.80
N HIS A 101 -0.48 10.39 4.94
CA HIS A 101 -0.06 9.91 3.62
C HIS A 101 1.36 10.40 3.29
N SER A 102 2.11 9.61 2.52
CA SER A 102 3.50 9.90 2.12
C SER A 102 3.63 11.15 1.23
N MET A 103 2.55 11.53 0.56
CA MET A 103 2.49 12.74 -0.26
C MET A 103 2.69 14.04 0.54
N PHE A 104 2.51 14.00 1.87
CA PHE A 104 2.71 15.13 2.79
C PHE A 104 4.05 15.09 3.53
N GLY A 105 4.96 14.20 3.12
CA GLY A 105 6.28 14.04 3.71
C GLY A 105 6.56 12.59 4.15
N PRO A 106 7.82 12.29 4.51
CA PRO A 106 8.23 10.96 4.92
C PRO A 106 7.53 10.57 6.23
N ARG A 107 6.73 9.49 6.19
CA ARG A 107 6.09 8.90 7.37
C ARG A 107 6.30 7.38 7.35
N PRO A 108 6.68 6.76 8.49
CA PRO A 108 6.93 5.32 8.56
C PRO A 108 5.65 4.49 8.41
N TYR A 109 4.49 5.06 8.76
CA TYR A 109 3.18 4.41 8.68
C TYR A 109 2.16 5.38 8.08
N THR A 110 1.47 4.96 7.02
CA THR A 110 0.50 5.75 6.26
C THR A 110 -0.74 4.93 5.97
N ALA A 111 -1.87 5.57 5.66
CA ALA A 111 -3.10 4.88 5.23
C ALA A 111 -2.80 3.83 4.13
N SER A 112 -1.98 4.21 3.15
CA SER A 112 -1.51 3.34 2.07
C SER A 112 -0.81 2.08 2.54
N SER A 113 0.17 2.24 3.44
CA SER A 113 1.05 1.14 3.85
C SER A 113 0.41 0.23 4.89
N VAL A 114 -0.42 0.77 5.80
CA VAL A 114 -0.96 0.02 6.94
C VAL A 114 -2.43 -0.39 6.81
N ARG A 115 -3.23 0.32 6.01
CA ARG A 115 -4.66 0.00 5.84
C ARG A 115 -4.93 -0.60 4.47
N PHE A 116 -4.61 0.13 3.40
CA PHE A 116 -4.92 -0.32 2.04
C PHE A 116 -4.10 -1.57 1.65
N GLY A 117 -2.80 -1.58 1.94
CA GLY A 117 -1.96 -2.76 1.74
C GLY A 117 -2.41 -4.00 2.54
N VAL A 118 -2.99 -3.82 3.73
CA VAL A 118 -3.51 -4.92 4.56
C VAL A 118 -4.82 -5.45 3.98
N ALA A 119 -5.74 -4.57 3.59
CA ALA A 119 -7.01 -4.95 2.96
C ALA A 119 -6.77 -5.70 1.63
N LEU A 120 -5.84 -5.24 0.78
CA LEU A 120 -5.44 -5.97 -0.44
C LEU A 120 -4.85 -7.35 -0.12
N GLY A 121 -4.02 -7.45 0.93
CA GLY A 121 -3.51 -8.74 1.39
C GLY A 121 -4.60 -9.68 1.93
N ARG A 122 -5.69 -9.14 2.50
CA ARG A 122 -6.86 -9.93 2.89
C ARG A 122 -7.62 -10.46 1.66
N LEU A 123 -7.85 -9.61 0.67
CA LEU A 123 -8.49 -10.02 -0.60
C LEU A 123 -7.70 -11.12 -1.32
N GLU A 124 -6.37 -11.07 -1.29
CA GLU A 124 -5.54 -12.16 -1.81
C GLU A 124 -5.70 -13.47 -1.03
N ARG A 125 -5.73 -13.42 0.30
CA ARG A 125 -5.99 -14.62 1.12
C ARG A 125 -7.39 -15.20 0.92
N MET A 126 -8.36 -14.36 0.57
CA MET A 126 -9.72 -14.77 0.23
C MET A 126 -9.82 -15.34 -1.20
N GLY A 127 -8.77 -15.25 -2.00
CA GLY A 127 -8.76 -15.69 -3.40
C GLY A 127 -9.48 -14.73 -4.36
N GLU A 128 -9.84 -13.52 -3.91
CA GLU A 128 -10.47 -12.48 -4.73
C GLU A 128 -9.47 -11.79 -5.66
N LEU A 129 -8.21 -11.69 -5.22
CA LEU A 129 -7.11 -11.08 -5.95
C LEU A 129 -5.87 -11.99 -5.92
N VAL A 130 -4.98 -11.76 -6.88
CA VAL A 130 -3.62 -12.29 -6.89
C VAL A 130 -2.63 -11.13 -6.91
N SER A 131 -1.45 -11.34 -6.34
CA SER A 131 -0.40 -10.32 -6.34
C SER A 131 0.97 -10.84 -6.73
N GLU A 132 1.77 -9.94 -7.30
CA GLU A 132 3.19 -10.16 -7.57
C GLU A 132 4.01 -8.92 -7.24
N TYR A 133 5.32 -9.07 -7.13
CA TYR A 133 6.23 -7.94 -6.97
C TYR A 133 6.77 -7.47 -8.32
N GLY A 134 6.82 -6.16 -8.50
CA GLY A 134 7.38 -5.53 -9.69
C GLY A 134 8.08 -4.21 -9.36
N PRO A 135 8.77 -3.62 -10.35
CA PRO A 135 9.44 -2.35 -10.17
C PRO A 135 8.44 -1.24 -9.83
N ALA A 136 8.80 -0.37 -8.90
CA ALA A 136 7.98 0.79 -8.55
C ALA A 136 8.25 1.97 -9.49
N THR A 137 7.21 2.69 -9.90
CA THR A 137 7.33 3.79 -10.87
C THR A 137 6.77 5.12 -10.35
N GLY A 138 7.21 6.23 -10.96
CA GLY A 138 6.83 7.59 -10.57
C GLY A 138 7.03 7.87 -9.08
N ALA A 139 5.99 8.44 -8.46
CA ALA A 139 5.94 8.77 -7.04
C ALA A 139 6.27 7.61 -6.09
N TRP A 140 6.14 6.36 -6.55
CA TRP A 140 6.44 5.14 -5.78
C TRP A 140 7.87 4.63 -5.95
N ARG A 141 8.65 5.19 -6.89
CA ARG A 141 10.00 4.73 -7.26
C ARG A 141 10.96 4.62 -6.07
N HIS A 142 10.80 5.45 -5.05
CA HIS A 142 11.62 5.43 -3.82
C HIS A 142 11.55 4.08 -3.07
N ASN A 143 10.51 3.27 -3.29
CA ASN A 143 10.39 1.93 -2.71
C ASN A 143 11.21 0.86 -3.43
N GLY A 144 11.71 1.15 -4.64
CA GLY A 144 12.37 0.18 -5.53
C GLY A 144 11.42 -0.85 -6.13
N GLN A 145 10.66 -1.54 -5.28
CA GLN A 145 9.63 -2.51 -5.66
C GLN A 145 8.32 -2.25 -4.92
N VAL A 146 7.21 -2.54 -5.60
CA VAL A 146 5.85 -2.49 -5.05
C VAL A 146 5.08 -3.73 -5.49
N THR A 147 3.92 -3.94 -4.87
CA THR A 147 3.00 -5.01 -5.23
C THR A 147 2.17 -4.60 -6.45
N TYR A 148 1.93 -5.54 -7.34
CA TYR A 148 0.99 -5.45 -8.44
C TYR A 148 -0.19 -6.37 -8.16
N TRP A 149 -1.39 -5.99 -8.59
CA TRP A 149 -2.65 -6.66 -8.24
C TRP A 149 -3.52 -6.93 -9.47
N ALA A 150 -4.07 -8.13 -9.56
CA ALA A 150 -5.04 -8.53 -10.58
C ALA A 150 -6.10 -9.47 -9.98
N ARG A 151 -7.22 -9.68 -10.67
CA ARG A 151 -8.20 -10.71 -10.28
C ARG A 151 -7.76 -12.12 -10.65
N THR A 152 -7.05 -12.26 -11.77
CA THR A 152 -6.53 -13.52 -12.26
C THR A 152 -5.09 -13.35 -12.70
N PRO A 153 -4.24 -14.39 -12.59
CA PRO A 153 -2.87 -14.32 -13.06
C PRO A 153 -2.80 -13.93 -14.55
N THR A 154 -1.92 -12.98 -14.87
CA THR A 154 -1.68 -12.48 -16.23
C THR A 154 -0.21 -12.09 -16.37
N THR A 155 0.30 -11.95 -17.59
CA THR A 155 1.69 -11.53 -17.84
C THR A 155 1.84 -10.02 -18.01
N ASP A 156 0.74 -9.34 -18.34
CA ASP A 156 0.74 -7.91 -18.63
C ASP A 156 0.70 -7.08 -17.35
N ARG A 157 1.35 -5.92 -17.37
CA ARG A 157 1.41 -4.99 -16.23
C ARG A 157 1.04 -3.57 -16.65
N LEU A 158 0.22 -2.90 -15.84
CA LEU A 158 0.01 -1.47 -15.91
C LEU A 158 0.75 -0.78 -14.77
N THR A 159 1.83 -0.06 -15.11
CA THR A 159 2.60 0.73 -14.14
C THR A 159 1.90 2.05 -13.82
N TRP A 160 2.17 2.61 -12.65
CA TRP A 160 1.71 3.93 -12.26
C TRP A 160 2.13 5.00 -13.26
N ALA A 161 3.39 4.97 -13.72
CA ALA A 161 3.88 5.89 -14.74
C ALA A 161 3.11 5.78 -16.06
N ALA A 162 2.84 4.56 -16.55
CA ALA A 162 2.08 4.35 -17.78
C ALA A 162 0.61 4.81 -17.62
N HIS A 163 -0.01 4.52 -16.48
CA HIS A 163 -1.35 4.99 -16.13
C HIS A 163 -1.43 6.53 -16.11
N CYS A 164 -0.44 7.19 -15.50
CA CYS A 164 -0.35 8.65 -15.52
C CYS A 164 -0.19 9.22 -16.93
N THR A 165 0.62 8.58 -17.79
CA THR A 165 0.74 8.97 -19.20
C THR A 165 -0.60 8.87 -19.93
N GLN A 166 -1.37 7.79 -19.72
CA GLN A 166 -2.70 7.63 -20.32
C GLN A 166 -3.69 8.71 -19.86
N LEU A 167 -3.58 9.15 -18.60
CA LEU A 167 -4.39 10.24 -18.04
C LEU A 167 -3.88 11.65 -18.39
N GLY A 168 -2.74 11.77 -19.10
CA GLY A 168 -2.14 13.06 -19.42
C GLY A 168 -1.60 13.82 -18.19
N ARG A 169 -1.21 13.11 -17.12
CA ARG A 169 -0.73 13.69 -15.86
C ARG A 169 0.73 13.32 -15.55
N SER A 170 1.33 14.09 -14.63
CA SER A 170 2.63 13.75 -14.06
C SER A 170 2.57 12.42 -13.29
N PRO A 171 3.63 11.58 -13.39
CA PRO A 171 3.79 10.38 -12.57
C PRO A 171 4.25 10.69 -11.14
N GLU A 172 4.63 11.94 -10.85
CA GLU A 172 5.00 12.39 -9.51
C GLU A 172 3.80 12.99 -8.75
N TRP A 173 3.90 13.08 -7.41
CA TRP A 173 2.92 13.79 -6.61
C TRP A 173 2.87 15.27 -6.98
N THR A 174 1.70 15.75 -7.40
CA THR A 174 1.45 17.14 -7.74
C THR A 174 0.86 17.93 -6.57
N ASP A 175 0.85 19.25 -6.68
CA ASP A 175 0.23 20.09 -5.66
C ASP A 175 -1.30 19.98 -5.66
N ASN A 176 -1.91 19.66 -6.81
CA ASN A 176 -3.32 19.33 -6.90
C ASN A 176 -3.64 18.07 -6.09
N ASP A 177 -2.81 17.00 -6.19
CA ASP A 177 -3.01 15.79 -5.39
C ASP A 177 -3.02 16.08 -3.88
N ARG A 178 -2.23 17.06 -3.44
CA ARG A 178 -2.17 17.50 -2.04
C ARG A 178 -3.34 18.41 -1.68
N ALA A 179 -3.80 19.26 -2.59
CA ALA A 179 -4.89 20.20 -2.37
C ALA A 179 -6.25 19.50 -2.28
N ASP A 180 -6.49 18.52 -3.17
CA ASP A 180 -7.72 17.73 -3.22
C ASP A 180 -8.00 16.97 -1.91
N LEU A 181 -6.98 16.70 -1.10
CA LEU A 181 -7.09 16.03 0.19
C LEU A 181 -7.02 16.97 1.40
N LYS A 182 -6.73 18.26 1.19
CA LYS A 182 -6.77 19.30 2.24
C LYS A 182 -8.15 19.91 2.39
N GLN A 183 -9.01 19.83 1.38
CA GLN A 183 -10.39 20.24 1.51
C GLN A 183 -11.17 19.10 2.19
N PRO A 184 -11.75 19.31 3.40
CA PRO A 184 -12.78 18.40 3.87
C PRO A 184 -13.91 18.40 2.83
N PRO A 185 -14.64 17.28 2.64
CA PRO A 185 -15.83 17.30 1.82
C PRO A 185 -16.72 18.45 2.29
N ALA A 186 -17.19 19.27 1.35
CA ALA A 186 -18.13 20.33 1.66
C ALA A 186 -19.28 19.68 2.43
N ALA A 187 -19.44 20.03 3.71
CA ALA A 187 -20.55 19.54 4.51
C ALA A 187 -21.82 19.89 3.74
N ASP A 188 -22.58 18.87 3.32
CA ASP A 188 -23.85 19.03 2.65
C ASP A 188 -24.80 19.71 3.63
N SER A 189 -24.84 21.03 3.57
CA SER A 189 -25.76 21.87 4.33
C SER A 189 -27.12 21.82 3.66
N THR A 190 -27.75 20.65 3.66
CA THR A 190 -29.15 20.52 3.23
C THR A 190 -29.86 19.40 3.99
N ARG A 191 -30.54 19.76 5.09
CA ARG A 191 -31.97 19.47 5.39
C ARG A 191 -32.26 19.59 6.90
N CYS A 192 -32.75 20.76 7.29
CA CYS A 192 -33.88 20.90 8.21
C CYS A 192 -35.02 21.57 7.43
#